data_AF-A0AAV6U4A8-F1
#
_entry.id   AF-A0AAV6U4A8-F1
#
_cell.length_a   1.000
_cell.length_b   1.000
_cell.length_c   1.000
_cell.angle_alpha   90.00
_cell.angle_beta   90.00
_cell.angle_gamma   90.00
#
_symmetry.space_group_name_H-M   'P 1'
#
loop_
_entity.id
_entity.type
_entity.pdbx_description
1 polymer ?
#
loop_
_entity_poly.entity_id
_entity_poly.type
_entity_poly.pdbx_seq_one_letter_code
_entity_poly.pdbx_strand_id
1 'polypeptide(L)'
;MMESDDSVRPRPSVFACTTTKISQVYQHTLDTWTPYTVGRWIGSGVLLISFLARVFLLQGWYIITYALGIYQLNLFLAFLTPKMDPAMPGDDDGPSLPTKSNEEFRPFIRRLPEFKFWYSTTKATLVALFCTFFQMFNVPVFWPILLLYFLTLFGITMKRQIRHMIKYRYLPWTRGKTKYRGKEDSGKVILTK
;
A
#
# COMPACT_ATOMS: atom_id res chain seq x y z
N MET A 1 -49.86 -35.88 -11.96
CA MET A 1 -48.45 -36.20 -12.26
C MET A 1 -47.69 -34.89 -12.13
N MET A 2 -46.85 -34.76 -11.10
CA MET A 2 -46.11 -33.53 -10.78
C MET A 2 -44.64 -33.85 -11.04
N GLU A 3 -44.13 -33.44 -12.20
CA GLU A 3 -42.73 -33.65 -12.57
C GLU A 3 -41.84 -32.71 -11.74
N SER A 4 -40.99 -33.34 -10.94
CA SER A 4 -39.95 -32.76 -10.11
C SER A 4 -38.84 -32.19 -11.00
N ASP A 5 -38.83 -30.87 -11.20
CA ASP A 5 -37.68 -30.14 -11.73
C ASP A 5 -36.66 -29.96 -10.59
N ASP A 6 -35.82 -30.98 -10.45
CA ASP A 6 -34.74 -31.04 -9.47
C ASP A 6 -33.67 -30.03 -9.88
N SER A 7 -33.70 -28.84 -9.25
CA SER A 7 -32.75 -27.76 -9.46
C SER A 7 -31.30 -28.27 -9.33
N VAL A 8 -30.62 -28.46 -10.47
CA VAL A 8 -29.21 -28.84 -10.55
C VAL A 8 -28.38 -27.69 -9.99
N ARG A 9 -28.16 -27.68 -8.67
CA ARG A 9 -27.18 -26.81 -8.03
C ARG A 9 -25.81 -27.21 -8.58
N PRO A 10 -25.06 -26.33 -9.27
CA PRO A 10 -23.73 -26.69 -9.74
C PRO A 10 -22.88 -27.02 -8.51
N ARG A 11 -22.41 -28.27 -8.42
CA ARG A 11 -21.47 -28.69 -7.38
C ARG A 11 -20.25 -27.78 -7.48
N PRO A 12 -19.86 -27.04 -6.43
CA PRO A 12 -18.65 -26.24 -6.50
C PRO A 12 -17.48 -27.19 -6.74
N SER A 13 -16.66 -26.88 -7.75
CA SER A 13 -15.53 -27.74 -8.11
C SER A 13 -14.63 -27.95 -6.90
N VAL A 14 -14.01 -29.13 -6.78
CA VAL A 14 -13.09 -29.44 -5.68
C VAL A 14 -11.97 -28.39 -5.61
N PHE A 15 -11.55 -27.86 -6.76
CA PHE A 15 -10.61 -26.75 -6.90
C PHE A 15 -11.14 -25.39 -6.40
N ALA A 16 -12.43 -25.09 -6.56
CA ALA A 16 -13.05 -23.90 -5.99
C ALA A 16 -13.18 -24.01 -4.45
N CYS A 17 -13.45 -25.23 -3.95
CA CYS A 17 -13.54 -25.48 -2.51
C CYS A 17 -12.15 -25.47 -1.81
N THR A 18 -11.08 -25.90 -2.49
CA THR A 18 -9.71 -25.82 -1.94
C THR A 18 -9.13 -24.41 -2.00
N THR A 19 -9.37 -23.66 -3.08
CA THR A 19 -8.92 -22.26 -3.20
C THR A 19 -9.58 -21.36 -2.16
N THR A 20 -10.87 -21.54 -1.89
CA THR A 20 -11.59 -20.81 -0.83
C THR A 20 -11.04 -21.13 0.56
N LYS A 21 -10.76 -22.40 0.87
CA LYS A 21 -10.12 -22.80 2.14
C LYS A 21 -8.71 -22.23 2.30
N ILE A 22 -7.88 -22.28 1.25
CA ILE A 22 -6.53 -21.68 1.26
C ILE A 22 -6.62 -20.16 1.47
N SER A 23 -7.57 -19.51 0.79
CA SER A 23 -7.80 -18.07 0.97
C SER A 23 -8.25 -17.72 2.38
N GLN A 24 -9.09 -18.56 3.02
CA GLN A 24 -9.54 -18.36 4.40
C GLN A 24 -8.41 -18.55 5.42
N VAL A 25 -7.59 -19.59 5.27
CA VAL A 25 -6.43 -19.84 6.14
C VAL A 25 -5.37 -18.75 5.96
N TYR A 26 -5.15 -18.30 4.73
CA TYR A 26 -4.29 -17.17 4.44
C TYR A 26 -4.81 -15.91 5.14
N GLN A 27 -6.10 -15.58 4.98
CA GLN A 27 -6.71 -14.42 5.61
C GLN A 27 -6.62 -14.48 7.15
N HIS A 28 -6.92 -15.63 7.75
CA HIS A 28 -6.78 -15.86 9.20
C HIS A 28 -5.34 -15.68 9.69
N THR A 29 -4.36 -16.15 8.90
CA THR A 29 -2.95 -15.94 9.20
C THR A 29 -2.61 -14.45 9.09
N LEU A 30 -3.07 -13.74 8.06
CA LEU A 30 -2.85 -12.29 7.96
C LEU A 30 -3.43 -11.54 9.16
N ASP A 31 -4.63 -11.91 9.61
CA ASP A 31 -5.31 -11.26 10.74
C ASP A 31 -4.55 -11.51 12.06
N THR A 32 -3.95 -12.69 12.25
CA THR A 32 -3.13 -13.03 13.42
C THR A 32 -1.82 -12.22 13.49
N TRP A 33 -1.23 -11.89 12.34
CA TRP A 33 0.04 -11.15 12.24
C TRP A 33 -0.15 -9.63 12.16
N THR A 34 -1.39 -9.18 12.00
CA THR A 34 -1.77 -7.76 11.91
C THR A 34 -1.33 -6.91 13.12
N PRO A 35 -1.40 -7.35 14.40
CA PRO A 35 -1.10 -6.48 15.54
C PRO A 35 0.40 -6.21 15.75
N TYR A 36 1.29 -7.07 15.25
CA TYR A 36 2.74 -6.97 15.50
C TYR A 36 3.45 -6.04 14.52
N THR A 37 3.04 -4.78 14.44
CA THR A 37 3.61 -3.81 13.49
C THR A 37 5.11 -3.60 13.67
N VAL A 38 5.60 -3.45 14.91
CA VAL A 38 7.02 -3.22 15.17
C VAL A 38 7.88 -4.43 14.76
N GLY A 39 7.49 -5.64 15.17
CA GLY A 39 8.21 -6.87 14.83
C GLY A 39 8.29 -7.13 13.32
N ARG A 40 7.19 -6.85 12.60
CA ARG A 40 7.13 -6.93 11.14
C ARG A 40 8.18 -6.02 10.48
N TRP A 41 8.21 -4.75 10.86
CA TRP A 41 9.15 -3.78 10.28
C TRP A 41 10.60 -4.05 10.67
N ILE A 42 10.86 -4.50 11.90
CA ILE A 42 12.20 -4.96 12.32
C ILE A 42 12.65 -6.13 11.45
N GLY A 43 11.82 -7.15 11.27
CA GLY A 43 12.13 -8.31 10.43
C GLY A 43 12.46 -7.92 8.99
N SER A 44 11.63 -7.05 8.39
CA SER A 44 11.91 -6.54 7.04
C SER A 44 13.16 -5.68 6.96
N GLY A 45 13.44 -4.88 7.99
CA GLY A 45 14.65 -4.06 8.08
C GLY A 45 15.90 -4.93 8.15
N VAL A 46 15.91 -5.96 9.01
CA VAL A 46 17.00 -6.93 9.12
C VAL A 46 17.20 -7.65 7.79
N LEU A 47 16.12 -8.08 7.13
CA LEU A 47 16.20 -8.76 5.85
C LEU A 47 16.78 -7.86 4.75
N LEU A 48 16.35 -6.59 4.69
CA LEU A 48 16.92 -5.61 3.76
C LEU A 48 18.39 -5.31 4.03
N ILE A 49 18.78 -5.13 5.30
CA ILE A 49 20.17 -4.91 5.69
C ILE A 49 21.04 -6.12 5.31
N SER A 50 20.55 -7.34 5.54
CA SER A 50 21.26 -8.56 5.16
C SER A 50 21.49 -8.66 3.64
N PHE A 51 20.49 -8.26 2.84
CA PHE A 51 20.60 -8.19 1.38
C PHE A 51 21.63 -7.14 0.95
N LEU A 52 21.58 -5.93 1.53
CA LEU A 52 22.55 -4.87 1.22
C LEU A 52 23.97 -5.29 1.62
N ALA A 53 24.15 -5.82 2.83
CA ALA A 53 25.44 -6.33 3.30
C ALA A 53 26.01 -7.37 2.34
N ARG A 54 25.19 -8.30 1.85
CA ARG A 54 25.60 -9.28 0.85
C ARG A 54 26.08 -8.64 -0.45
N VAL A 55 25.33 -7.67 -0.98
CA VAL A 55 25.69 -6.94 -2.21
C VAL A 55 26.99 -6.15 -2.04
N PHE A 56 27.18 -5.50 -0.89
CA PHE A 56 28.41 -4.75 -0.59
C PHE A 56 29.63 -5.66 -0.41
N LEU A 57 29.49 -6.79 0.29
CA LEU A 57 30.60 -7.73 0.51
C LEU A 57 31.02 -8.45 -0.77
N LEU A 58 30.06 -8.86 -1.60
CA LEU A 58 30.33 -9.61 -2.83
C LEU A 58 30.49 -8.71 -4.07
N GLN A 59 30.33 -7.40 -3.92
CA GLN A 59 30.47 -6.38 -4.97
C GLN A 59 29.80 -6.77 -6.31
N GLY A 60 28.57 -7.27 -6.26
CA GLY A 60 27.87 -7.82 -7.44
C GLY A 60 26.36 -7.70 -7.37
N TRP A 61 25.66 -8.19 -8.41
CA TRP A 61 24.20 -8.16 -8.52
C TRP A 61 23.57 -6.75 -8.44
N TYR A 62 24.25 -5.77 -9.05
CA TYR A 62 23.78 -4.37 -9.10
C TYR A 62 22.45 -4.21 -9.83
N ILE A 63 22.19 -5.00 -10.88
CA ILE A 63 20.91 -4.98 -11.62
C ILE A 63 19.75 -5.40 -10.72
N ILE A 64 19.92 -6.47 -9.92
CA ILE A 64 18.89 -6.92 -8.99
C ILE A 64 18.63 -5.84 -7.93
N THR A 65 19.70 -5.27 -7.39
CA THR A 65 19.62 -4.18 -6.40
C THR A 65 18.87 -2.96 -6.96
N TYR A 66 19.16 -2.61 -8.21
CA TYR A 66 18.48 -1.53 -8.92
C TYR A 66 17.00 -1.82 -9.16
N ALA A 67 16.67 -3.04 -9.63
CA ALA A 67 15.28 -3.47 -9.83
C ALA A 67 14.49 -3.45 -8.51
N LEU A 68 15.09 -3.95 -7.43
CA LEU A 68 14.52 -3.89 -6.09
C LEU A 68 14.32 -2.45 -5.62
N GLY A 69 15.29 -1.57 -5.86
CA GLY A 69 15.21 -0.14 -5.53
C GLY A 69 14.06 0.56 -6.25
N ILE A 70 13.94 0.38 -7.58
CA ILE A 70 12.83 0.93 -8.36
C ILE A 70 11.50 0.38 -7.89
N TYR A 71 11.42 -0.93 -7.63
CA TYR A 71 10.20 -1.54 -7.15
C TYR A 71 9.77 -0.93 -5.81
N GLN A 72 10.71 -0.80 -4.87
CA GLN A 72 10.45 -0.20 -3.56
C GLN A 72 10.03 1.27 -3.68
N LEU A 73 10.63 2.02 -4.62
CA LEU A 73 10.21 3.37 -4.97
C LEU A 73 8.79 3.40 -5.54
N ASN A 74 8.43 2.49 -6.43
CA ASN A 74 7.08 2.38 -6.97
C ASN A 74 6.04 2.08 -5.88
N LEU A 75 6.37 1.20 -4.93
CA LEU A 75 5.54 0.95 -3.75
C LEU A 75 5.39 2.20 -2.89
N PHE A 76 6.48 2.96 -2.71
CA PHE A 76 6.46 4.20 -1.95
C PHE A 76 5.64 5.29 -2.64
N LEU A 77 5.73 5.38 -3.96
CA LEU A 77 4.87 6.24 -4.78
C LEU A 77 3.40 5.86 -4.61
N ALA A 78 3.06 4.57 -4.76
CA ALA A 78 1.69 4.09 -4.57
C ALA A 78 1.17 4.29 -3.14
N PHE A 79 2.05 4.33 -2.14
CA PHE A 79 1.70 4.65 -0.76
C PHE A 79 1.39 6.14 -0.58
N LEU A 80 2.10 7.02 -1.28
CA LEU A 80 1.91 8.48 -1.23
C LEU A 80 0.77 8.97 -2.13
N THR A 81 0.50 8.29 -3.25
CA THR A 81 -0.60 8.65 -4.15
C THR A 81 -1.95 8.46 -3.41
N PRO A 82 -2.80 9.51 -3.36
CA PRO A 82 -4.11 9.41 -2.72
C PRO A 82 -4.98 8.36 -3.43
N LYS A 83 -5.86 7.69 -2.69
CA LYS A 83 -6.76 6.66 -3.23
C LYS A 83 -7.83 7.25 -4.17
N MET A 84 -8.17 8.52 -3.97
CA MET A 84 -9.10 9.30 -4.77
C MET A 84 -8.28 10.41 -5.45
N ASP A 85 -8.00 10.24 -6.75
CA ASP A 85 -7.36 11.27 -7.55
C ASP A 85 -8.46 12.03 -8.31
N PRO A 86 -8.68 13.34 -8.10
CA PRO A 86 -9.63 14.13 -8.87
C PRO A 86 -9.29 14.22 -10.37
N ALA A 87 -8.10 13.75 -10.77
CA ALA A 87 -7.64 13.75 -12.16
C ALA A 87 -8.01 12.50 -12.96
N MET A 88 -8.71 11.51 -12.38
CA MET A 88 -9.32 10.42 -13.17
C MET A 88 -10.63 10.92 -13.79
N PRO A 89 -10.72 11.04 -15.12
CA PRO A 89 -11.95 11.49 -15.76
C PRO A 89 -12.99 10.36 -15.69
N GLY A 90 -14.06 10.59 -14.93
CA GLY A 90 -15.32 9.86 -15.07
C GLY A 90 -15.74 9.02 -13.87
N ASP A 91 -16.17 9.65 -12.77
CA ASP A 91 -17.17 9.02 -11.89
C ASP A 91 -17.92 9.99 -10.95
N ASP A 92 -17.93 11.31 -11.21
CA ASP A 92 -18.77 12.25 -10.43
C ASP A 92 -19.23 13.43 -11.31
N ASP A 93 -19.99 13.13 -12.37
CA ASP A 93 -20.88 14.11 -13.02
C ASP A 93 -22.27 14.05 -12.37
N GLY A 94 -22.33 14.51 -11.13
CA GLY A 94 -23.57 14.94 -10.48
C GLY A 94 -23.56 16.48 -10.41
N PRO A 95 -24.66 17.17 -10.72
CA PRO A 95 -24.68 18.64 -10.73
C PRO A 95 -24.49 19.18 -9.30
N SER A 96 -23.25 19.49 -8.93
CA SER A 96 -22.95 20.08 -7.64
C SER A 96 -23.27 21.57 -7.67
N LEU A 97 -24.18 21.99 -6.78
CA LEU A 97 -24.53 23.40 -6.55
C LEU A 97 -23.28 24.23 -6.21
N PRO A 98 -23.15 25.46 -6.73
CA PRO A 98 -21.96 26.29 -6.54
C PRO A 98 -21.95 26.90 -5.14
N THR A 99 -21.56 26.15 -4.13
CA THR A 99 -21.22 26.70 -2.81
C THR A 99 -19.73 26.96 -2.72
N LYS A 100 -19.33 28.19 -3.05
CA LYS A 100 -18.08 28.79 -2.58
C LYS A 100 -18.08 28.76 -1.05
N SER A 101 -17.41 27.79 -0.42
CA SER A 101 -16.95 27.79 1.00
C SER A 101 -16.92 26.43 1.69
N ASN A 102 -16.93 25.30 0.96
CA ASN A 102 -16.59 24.03 1.58
C ASN A 102 -15.47 23.34 0.78
N GLU A 103 -14.24 23.78 1.01
CA GLU A 103 -13.05 22.96 0.74
C GLU A 103 -13.13 21.76 1.70
N GLU A 104 -14.02 20.82 1.38
CA GLU A 104 -14.28 19.64 2.18
C GLU A 104 -12.97 18.85 2.29
N PHE A 105 -12.37 18.91 3.48
CA PHE A 105 -11.14 18.23 3.80
C PHE A 105 -11.39 16.72 3.78
N ARG A 106 -11.13 16.08 2.63
CA ARG A 106 -11.21 14.62 2.50
C ARG A 106 -10.02 14.00 3.22
N PRO A 107 -10.22 13.21 4.30
CA PRO A 107 -9.12 12.61 5.04
C PRO A 107 -8.27 11.74 4.13
N PHE A 108 -6.96 11.73 4.40
CA PHE A 108 -6.04 10.85 3.69
C PHE A 108 -6.35 9.38 3.89
N ILE A 109 -6.94 8.79 2.87
CA ILE A 109 -7.00 7.35 2.73
C ILE A 109 -5.85 6.98 1.80
N ARG A 110 -4.79 6.41 2.36
CA ARG A 110 -3.65 5.90 1.59
C ARG A 110 -4.15 4.78 0.67
N ARG A 111 -3.70 4.78 -0.60
CA ARG A 111 -4.14 3.78 -1.59
C ARG A 111 -3.68 2.36 -1.23
N LEU A 112 -2.50 2.24 -0.60
CA LEU A 112 -1.98 0.99 -0.07
C LEU A 112 -2.07 0.95 1.48
N PRO A 113 -2.80 -0.02 2.06
CA PRO A 113 -2.70 -0.30 3.49
C PRO A 113 -1.25 -0.62 3.88
N GLU A 114 -0.79 -0.13 5.03
CA GLU A 114 0.57 -0.36 5.53
C GLU A 114 0.96 -1.84 5.55
N PHE A 115 0.00 -2.71 5.89
CA PHE A 115 0.19 -4.15 5.88
C PHE A 115 0.54 -4.69 4.49
N LYS A 116 -0.14 -4.24 3.43
CA LYS A 116 0.16 -4.64 2.05
C LYS A 116 1.49 -4.06 1.56
N PHE A 117 1.83 -2.85 1.99
CA PHE A 117 3.14 -2.26 1.71
C PHE A 117 4.25 -3.13 2.30
N TRP A 118 4.17 -3.42 3.60
CA TRP A 118 5.12 -4.26 4.30
C TRP A 118 5.28 -5.63 3.63
N TYR A 119 4.17 -6.35 3.42
CA TYR A 119 4.18 -7.67 2.80
C TYR A 119 4.80 -7.63 1.39
N SER A 120 4.47 -6.60 0.61
CA SER A 120 4.99 -6.43 -0.74
C SER A 120 6.48 -6.07 -0.78
N THR A 121 6.98 -5.36 0.23
CA THR A 121 8.40 -5.11 0.42
C THR A 121 9.14 -6.38 0.83
N THR A 122 8.67 -7.08 1.86
CA THR A 122 9.32 -8.31 2.36
C THR A 122 9.42 -9.37 1.28
N LYS A 123 8.34 -9.62 0.51
CA LYS A 123 8.34 -10.61 -0.58
C LYS A 123 9.35 -10.23 -1.66
N ALA A 124 9.45 -8.95 -2.02
CA ALA A 124 10.37 -8.50 -3.07
C ALA A 124 11.82 -8.61 -2.63
N THR A 125 12.12 -8.28 -1.38
CA THR A 125 13.47 -8.45 -0.82
C THR A 125 13.85 -9.92 -0.69
N LEU A 126 12.92 -10.81 -0.33
CA LEU A 126 13.15 -12.26 -0.34
C LEU A 126 13.45 -12.79 -1.75
N VAL A 127 12.66 -12.39 -2.74
CA VAL A 127 12.90 -12.79 -4.14
C VAL A 127 14.24 -12.26 -4.64
N ALA A 128 14.56 -10.99 -4.38
CA ALA A 128 15.85 -10.41 -4.76
C ALA A 128 17.03 -11.14 -4.09
N LEU A 129 16.89 -11.47 -2.80
CA LEU A 129 17.88 -12.24 -2.06
C LEU A 129 18.04 -13.65 -2.67
N PHE A 130 16.94 -14.32 -3.04
CA PHE A 130 16.99 -15.59 -3.76
C PHE A 130 17.71 -15.47 -5.11
N CYS A 131 17.40 -14.44 -5.90
CA CYS A 131 18.05 -14.18 -7.18
C CYS A 131 19.56 -13.92 -7.03
N THR A 132 20.03 -13.39 -5.89
CA THR A 132 21.48 -13.20 -5.64
C THR A 132 22.26 -14.49 -5.38
N PHE A 133 21.60 -15.66 -5.28
CA PHE A 133 22.30 -16.94 -5.25
C PHE A 133 22.69 -17.44 -6.64
N PHE A 134 22.02 -16.97 -7.69
CA PHE A 134 22.32 -17.37 -9.06
C PHE A 134 23.29 -16.38 -9.69
N GLN A 135 24.40 -16.91 -10.22
CA GLN A 135 25.41 -16.12 -10.94
C GLN A 135 24.89 -15.59 -12.28
N MET A 136 23.84 -16.19 -12.85
CA MET A 136 23.22 -15.76 -14.12
C MET A 136 22.78 -14.29 -14.10
N PHE A 137 22.36 -13.76 -12.95
CA PHE A 137 21.91 -12.38 -12.80
C PHE A 137 23.05 -11.41 -12.42
N ASN A 138 24.28 -11.89 -12.33
CA ASN A 138 25.45 -11.08 -12.03
C ASN A 138 26.11 -10.63 -13.34
N VAL A 139 25.67 -9.48 -13.85
CA VAL A 139 26.24 -8.85 -15.05
C VAL A 139 27.11 -7.67 -14.61
N PRO A 140 28.37 -7.59 -15.08
CA PRO A 140 29.24 -6.46 -14.78
C PRO A 140 28.70 -5.20 -15.44
N VAL A 141 28.23 -4.26 -14.61
CA VAL A 141 27.71 -2.96 -15.03
C VAL A 141 28.34 -1.87 -14.19
N PHE A 142 28.49 -0.67 -14.75
CA PHE A 142 28.93 0.49 -13.99
C PHE A 142 27.86 0.85 -12.95
N TRP A 143 28.03 0.36 -11.73
CA TRP A 143 27.08 0.59 -10.65
C TRP A 143 26.95 2.06 -10.18
N PRO A 144 27.99 2.94 -10.26
CA PRO A 144 27.84 4.32 -9.83
C PRO A 144 26.85 5.09 -10.69
N ILE A 145 26.82 4.81 -12.00
CA ILE A 145 25.87 5.48 -12.90
C ILE A 145 24.43 5.01 -12.61
N LEU A 146 24.22 3.73 -12.32
CA LEU A 146 22.91 3.21 -11.90
C LEU A 146 22.42 3.86 -10.60
N LEU A 147 23.33 4.04 -9.62
CA LEU A 147 23.00 4.72 -8.37
C LEU A 147 22.61 6.18 -8.60
N LEU A 148 23.35 6.89 -9.46
CA LEU A 148 23.05 8.27 -9.80
C LEU A 148 21.69 8.40 -10.53
N TYR A 149 21.40 7.50 -11.48
CA TYR A 149 20.08 7.43 -12.13
C TYR A 149 18.98 7.16 -11.10
N PHE A 150 19.20 6.24 -10.18
CA PHE A 150 18.23 5.93 -9.14
C PHE A 150 17.96 7.15 -8.24
N LEU A 151 19.01 7.82 -7.75
CA LEU A 151 18.87 9.00 -6.88
C LEU A 151 18.20 10.17 -7.58
N THR A 152 18.53 10.42 -8.84
CA THR A 152 17.91 11.49 -9.64
C THR A 152 16.44 11.19 -9.93
N LEU A 153 16.12 9.96 -10.35
CA LEU A 153 14.74 9.51 -10.57
C LEU A 153 13.94 9.55 -9.26
N PHE A 154 14.50 9.07 -8.15
CA PHE A 154 13.90 9.15 -6.83
C PHE A 154 13.61 10.61 -6.44
N GLY A 155 14.59 11.50 -6.56
CA GLY A 155 14.43 12.91 -6.24
C GLY A 155 13.36 13.61 -7.08
N ILE A 156 13.36 13.39 -8.40
CA ILE A 156 12.38 13.99 -9.31
C ILE A 156 10.98 13.45 -9.04
N THR A 157 10.83 12.13 -8.92
CA THR A 157 9.52 11.49 -8.67
C THR A 157 8.95 11.94 -7.33
N MET A 158 9.74 11.92 -6.26
CA MET A 158 9.32 12.37 -4.94
C MET A 158 8.96 13.86 -4.91
N LYS A 159 9.78 14.73 -5.50
CA LYS A 159 9.52 16.16 -5.59
C LYS A 159 8.23 16.46 -6.36
N ARG A 160 8.00 15.75 -7.47
CA ARG A 160 6.77 15.89 -8.29
C ARG A 160 5.53 15.46 -7.49
N GLN A 161 5.60 14.32 -6.81
CA GLN A 161 4.49 13.80 -6.01
C GLN A 161 4.17 14.70 -4.81
N ILE A 162 5.17 15.12 -4.04
CA ILE A 162 4.98 16.03 -2.90
C ILE A 162 4.39 17.37 -3.37
N ARG A 163 4.86 17.93 -4.49
CA ARG A 163 4.31 19.17 -5.05
C ARG A 163 2.85 19.03 -5.46
N HIS A 164 2.47 17.92 -6.08
CA HIS A 164 1.07 17.62 -6.42
C HIS A 164 0.21 17.52 -5.16
N MET A 165 0.70 16.79 -4.16
CA MET A 165 0.03 16.63 -2.87
C MET A 165 -0.21 17.98 -2.18
N ILE A 166 0.81 18.84 -2.13
CA ILE A 166 0.71 20.19 -1.54
C ILE A 166 -0.25 21.07 -2.34
N LYS A 167 -0.19 21.05 -3.68
CA LYS A 167 -1.04 21.88 -4.56
C LYS A 167 -2.53 21.59 -4.35
N TYR A 168 -2.89 20.34 -4.15
CA TYR A 168 -4.28 19.91 -3.95
C TYR A 168 -4.65 19.70 -2.47
N ARG A 169 -3.88 20.30 -1.53
CA ARG A 169 -4.10 20.23 -0.08
C ARG A 169 -4.25 18.82 0.50
N TYR A 170 -3.64 17.86 -0.16
CA TYR A 170 -3.29 16.59 0.43
C TYR A 170 -2.04 16.84 1.31
N LEU A 171 -2.20 17.25 2.58
CA LEU A 171 -1.14 17.14 3.61
C LEU A 171 -1.20 15.84 4.46
N PRO A 172 -0.15 14.98 4.47
CA PRO A 172 -0.10 13.77 5.30
C PRO A 172 -0.11 14.07 6.81
N TRP A 173 0.14 15.34 7.19
CA TRP A 173 0.16 15.78 8.56
C TRP A 173 -1.11 16.56 8.89
N THR A 174 -1.97 16.00 9.74
CA THR A 174 -3.20 16.63 10.23
C THR A 174 -2.91 17.76 11.23
N ARG A 175 -2.14 18.78 10.84
CA ARG A 175 -1.97 20.00 11.63
C ARG A 175 -3.18 20.87 11.37
N GLY A 176 -4.12 20.90 12.33
CA GLY A 176 -5.25 21.82 12.31
C GLY A 176 -6.66 21.23 12.27
N LYS A 177 -6.89 20.00 12.78
CA LYS A 177 -8.28 19.55 12.98
C LYS A 177 -8.92 20.36 14.12
N THR A 178 -9.93 21.18 13.80
CA THR A 178 -10.94 21.61 14.76
C THR A 178 -11.65 20.35 15.26
N LYS A 179 -11.46 20.01 16.54
CA LYS A 179 -12.32 19.03 17.20
C LYS A 179 -13.74 19.61 17.18
N TYR A 180 -14.64 19.00 16.43
CA TYR A 180 -16.06 19.27 16.61
C TYR A 180 -16.41 18.83 18.04
N ARG A 181 -16.63 19.82 18.92
CA ARG A 181 -17.20 19.58 20.24
C ARG A 181 -18.63 19.11 19.98
N GLY A 182 -18.90 17.82 20.21
CA GLY A 182 -20.25 17.28 20.11
C GLY A 182 -21.18 18.16 20.93
N LYS A 183 -22.29 18.60 20.31
CA LYS A 183 -23.36 19.30 21.01
C LYS A 183 -23.76 18.41 22.17
N GLU A 184 -23.44 18.86 23.38
CA GLU A 184 -23.85 18.22 24.61
C GLU A 184 -25.37 18.22 24.58
N ASP A 185 -25.96 17.04 24.45
CA ASP A 185 -27.39 16.81 24.46
C ASP A 185 -27.90 17.15 25.87
N SER A 186 -28.11 18.44 26.14
CA SER A 186 -28.76 18.94 27.35
C SER A 186 -30.27 18.69 27.25
N GLY A 187 -30.64 17.42 27.20
CA GLY A 187 -31.95 16.95 27.61
C GLY A 187 -32.06 17.06 29.12
N LYS A 188 -32.31 18.27 29.65
CA LYS A 188 -32.79 18.45 31.02
C LYS A 188 -34.17 17.82 31.10
N VAL A 189 -34.24 16.56 31.54
CA VAL A 189 -35.49 15.94 31.97
C VAL A 189 -35.84 16.59 33.30
N ILE A 190 -36.77 17.53 33.28
CA ILE A 190 -37.34 18.13 34.49
C ILE A 190 -38.21 17.05 35.12
N LEU A 191 -37.71 16.43 36.20
CA LEU A 191 -38.54 15.65 37.12
C LEU A 191 -39.42 16.63 37.89
N THR A 192 -40.69 16.72 37.52
CA THR A 192 -41.70 17.40 38.33
C THR A 192 -41.95 16.58 39.59
N LYS A 193 -41.96 17.30 40.72
CA LYS A 193 -42.12 16.82 42.10
C LYS A 193 -43.47 16.19 42.37
#